data_AF-A0A562GMW5-F1
#
_entry.id   AF-A0A562GMW5-F1
#
_cell.length_a   1.000
_cell.length_b   1.000
_cell.length_c   1.000
_cell.angle_alpha   90.00
_cell.angle_beta   90.00
_cell.angle_gamma   90.00
#
_symmetry.space_group_name_H-M   'P 1'
#
loop_
_entity.id
_entity.type
_entity.pdbx_description
1 polymer ?
#
loop_
_entity_poly.entity_id
_entity_poly.type
_entity_poly.pdbx_seq_one_letter_code
_entity_poly.pdbx_strand_id
1 'polypeptide(L)' 'MNIRNLDVKKQETELYNEIWKLSEELDRLYQEGKDTTDTSQRFGEVLDEFLLFRQQEAKTR' A
#
# COMPACT_ATOMS: atom_id res chain seq x y z
N MET A 1 -18.87 12.49 -16.41
CA MET A 1 -17.68 12.45 -15.54
C MET A 1 -17.59 11.04 -14.99
N ASN A 2 -16.56 10.28 -15.39
CA ASN A 2 -16.51 8.82 -15.26
C ASN A 2 -16.40 8.38 -13.80
N ILE A 3 -17.44 7.72 -13.29
CA ILE A 3 -17.54 7.12 -11.95
C ILE A 3 -16.33 6.20 -11.68
N ARG A 4 -15.81 5.51 -12.71
CA ARG A 4 -14.62 4.65 -12.62
C ARG A 4 -13.34 5.38 -12.21
N ASN A 5 -13.14 6.63 -12.64
CA ASN A 5 -11.94 7.40 -12.27
C ASN A 5 -11.98 7.90 -10.82
N LEU A 6 -13.17 8.01 -10.22
CA LEU A 6 -13.32 8.40 -8.82
C LEU A 6 -13.02 7.23 -7.89
N ASP A 7 -13.47 6.03 -8.27
CA ASP A 7 -13.20 4.79 -7.53
C ASP A 7 -11.71 4.45 -7.53
N VAL A 8 -11.05 4.57 -8.69
CA VAL A 8 -9.60 4.33 -8.84
C VAL A 8 -8.79 5.26 -7.94
N LYS A 9 -9.06 6.57 -7.95
CA LYS A 9 -8.37 7.51 -7.05
C LYS A 9 -8.62 7.23 -5.58
N LYS A 10 -9.80 6.73 -5.24
CA LYS A 10 -10.15 6.39 -3.86
C LYS A 10 -9.39 5.14 -3.41
N GLN A 11 -9.35 4.09 -4.23
CA GLN A 11 -8.53 2.90 -3.99
C GLN A 11 -7.03 3.22 -3.90
N GLU A 12 -6.51 4.08 -4.78
CA GLU A 12 -5.13 4.54 -4.72
C GLU A 12 -4.83 5.22 -3.37
N THR A 13 -5.74 6.09 -2.93
CA THR A 13 -5.61 6.80 -1.63
C THR A 13 -5.68 5.84 -0.45
N GLU A 14 -6.51 4.81 -0.51
CA GLU A 14 -6.60 3.77 0.53
C GLU A 14 -5.31 2.96 0.61
N LEU A 15 -4.76 2.52 -0.53
CA LEU A 15 -3.48 1.82 -0.60
C LEU A 15 -2.33 2.69 -0.07
N TYR A 16 -2.28 3.97 -0.43
CA TYR A 16 -1.28 4.90 0.11
C TYR A 16 -1.39 5.07 1.63
N ASN A 17 -2.60 5.19 2.16
CA ASN A 17 -2.82 5.27 3.61
C ASN A 17 -2.40 3.98 4.34
N GLU A 18 -2.64 2.83 3.72
CA GLU A 18 -2.30 1.52 4.29
C GLU A 18 -0.78 1.31 4.30
N ILE A 19 -0.09 1.63 3.20
CA ILE A 19 1.38 1.66 3.12
C ILE A 19 1.95 2.62 4.17
N TRP A 20 1.39 3.82 4.31
CA TRP A 20 1.85 4.79 5.30
C TRP A 20 1.77 4.26 6.73
N LYS A 21 0.62 3.69 7.11
CA LYS A 21 0.43 3.10 8.45
C LYS A 21 1.38 1.94 8.73
N LEU A 22 1.54 1.04 7.77
CA LEU A 22 2.46 -0.09 7.89
C LEU A 22 3.92 0.37 8.00
N SER A 23 4.29 1.45 7.32
CA SER A 23 5.62 2.05 7.44
C SER A 23 5.84 2.66 8.84
N GLU A 24 4.85 3.34 9.41
CA GLU A 24 4.94 3.85 10.79
C GLU A 24 5.01 2.70 11.80
N GLU A 25 4.24 1.63 11.60
CA GLU A 25 4.27 0.45 12.46
C GLU A 25 5.62 -0.26 12.39
N LEU A 26 6.19 -0.39 11.19
CA LEU A 26 7.54 -0.93 10.98
C LEU A 26 8.62 -0.08 11.67
N ASP A 27 8.58 1.25 11.51
CA ASP A 27 9.55 2.15 12.15
C ASP A 27 9.47 2.03 13.67
N ARG A 28 8.24 1.99 14.21
CA ARG A 28 8.00 1.82 15.64
C ARG A 28 8.49 0.46 16.16
N LEU A 29 8.18 -0.63 15.47
CA LEU A 29 8.64 -1.97 15.84
C LEU A 29 10.16 -2.09 15.76
N TYR A 30 10.77 -1.47 14.74
CA TYR A 30 12.22 -1.38 14.59
C TYR A 30 12.87 -0.62 15.74
N GLN A 31 12.29 0.52 16.15
CA GLN A 31 12.74 1.27 17.33
C GLN A 31 12.54 0.50 18.64
N GLU A 32 11.45 -0.25 18.78
CA GLU A 32 11.19 -1.11 19.94
C GLU A 32 12.08 -2.38 19.94
N GLY A 33 12.87 -2.63 18.89
CA GLY A 33 13.69 -3.83 18.74
C GLY A 33 12.86 -5.13 18.70
N LYS A 34 11.59 -5.01 18.32
CA LYS A 34 10.66 -6.12 18.17
C LYS A 34 10.85 -6.79 16.82
N ASP A 35 10.42 -8.04 16.73
CA ASP A 35 10.42 -8.75 15.46
C ASP A 35 9.51 -8.04 14.45
N THR A 36 10.11 -7.58 13.36
CA THR A 36 9.43 -6.90 12.25
C THR A 36 9.16 -7.84 11.09
N THR A 37 9.46 -9.14 11.22
CA THR A 37 9.38 -10.11 10.11
C THR A 37 7.95 -10.22 9.59
N ASP A 38 6.99 -10.31 10.50
CA ASP A 38 5.56 -10.36 10.19
C ASP A 38 5.07 -9.08 9.48
N THR A 39 5.34 -7.91 10.09
CA THR A 39 4.94 -6.61 9.52
C THR A 39 5.64 -6.31 8.20
N SER A 40 6.91 -6.71 8.03
CA SER A 40 7.66 -6.56 6.79
C SER A 40 7.09 -7.44 5.67
N GLN A 41 6.68 -8.67 6.00
CA GLN A 41 6.05 -9.56 5.03
C GLN A 41 4.71 -8.99 4.56
N ARG A 42 3.88 -8.52 5.49
CA ARG A 42 2.60 -7.88 5.20
C ARG A 42 2.75 -6.58 4.42
N PHE A 43 3.79 -5.79 4.71
CA PHE A 43 4.13 -4.61 3.94
C PHE A 43 4.56 -4.94 2.51
N GLY A 44 5.29 -6.04 2.31
CA GLY A 44 5.63 -6.56 0.99
C GLY A 44 4.40 -6.92 0.17
N GLU A 45 3.43 -7.64 0.76
CA GLU A 45 2.17 -8.00 0.09
C GLU A 45 1.38 -6.76 -0.36
N VAL A 46 1.22 -5.76 0.51
CA VAL A 46 0.52 -4.51 0.19
C VAL A 46 1.24 -3.71 -0.90
N LEU A 47 2.58 -3.70 -0.90
CA LEU A 47 3.36 -3.07 -1.96
C LEU A 47 3.20 -3.78 -3.31
N ASP A 48 3.12 -5.11 -3.32
CA ASP A 48 2.87 -5.88 -4.54
C ASP A 48 1.45 -5.61 -5.09
N GLU A 49 0.44 -5.54 -4.22
CA GLU A 49 -0.92 -5.13 -4.60
C GLU A 49 -0.93 -3.72 -5.21
N PHE A 50 -0.20 -2.78 -4.61
CA PHE A 50 -0.05 -1.43 -5.15
C PHE A 50 0.65 -1.40 -6.52
N LEU A 51 1.70 -2.21 -6.70
CA LEU A 51 2.41 -2.34 -7.98
C LEU A 51 1.51 -2.94 -9.06
N LEU A 52 0.71 -3.96 -8.72
CA LEU A 52 -0.29 -4.55 -9.61
C LEU A 52 -1.38 -3.56 -10.00
N PHE A 53 -1.90 -2.82 -9.02
CA PHE A 53 -2.87 -1.75 -9.25
C PHE A 53 -2.32 -0.69 -10.22
N ARG A 54 -1.10 -0.21 -9.98
CA ARG A 54 -0.46 0.79 -10.83
C ARG A 54 -0.15 0.24 -12.24
N GLN A 55 0.17 -1.05 -12.37
CA GLN A 55 0.32 -1.70 -13.68
C GLN A 55 -1.00 -1.80 -14.43
N GLN A 56 -2.13 -2.07 -13.75
CA GLN A 56 -3.45 -2.06 -14.38
C GLN A 56 -3.82 -0.67 -14.89
N GLU A 57 -3.58 0.38 -14.09
CA GLU A 57 -3.75 1.76 -14.55
C GLU A 57 -2.86 2.08 -15.76
N ALA A 58 -1.59 1.66 -15.74
CA ALA A 58 -0.65 1.88 -16.83
C ALA A 58 -1.05 1.15 -18.13
N LYS A 59 -1.65 -0.04 -18.04
CA LYS A 59 -2.18 -0.78 -19.20
C LYS A 59 -3.48 -0.20 -19.76
N THR A 60 -4.20 0.58 -18.96
CA THR A 60 -5.51 1.15 -19.35
C THR A 60 -5.36 2.56 -19.96
N ARG A 61 -4.14 3.10 -20.03
CA ARG A 61 -3.80 4.43 -20.52
C ARG A 61 -3.19 4.39 -21.91
#